data_AF-A0AAJ1V5B9-F1
#
_entry.id   AF-A0AAJ1V5B9-F1
#
_cell.length_a   1.000
_cell.length_b   1.000
_cell.length_c   1.000
_cell.angle_alpha   90.00
_cell.angle_beta   90.00
_cell.angle_gamma   90.00
#
_symmetry.space_group_name_H-M   'P 1'
#
loop_
_entity.id
_entity.type
_entity.pdbx_description
1 polymer ?
#
loop_
_entity_poly.entity_id
_entity_poly.type
_entity_poly.pdbx_seq_one_letter_code
_entity_poly.pdbx_strand_id
1 'polypeptide(L)' 'ADAADIRKAGLTQAAGVFLGQHDGHYLRHEGPEHVLTFAPTRSGKGVGLVVPTLLSWPASAVIHDIKGENWQITAGWR' A
#
# COMPACT_ATOMS: atom_id res chain seq x y z
N ALA A 1 3.51 -16.79 5.85
CA ALA A 1 4.24 -16.45 7.08
C ALA A 1 3.37 -16.87 8.25
N ASP A 2 3.98 -17.22 9.38
CA ASP A 2 3.17 -17.42 10.59
C ASP A 2 2.76 -16.05 11.17
N ALA A 3 1.75 -16.07 12.04
CA ALA A 3 1.25 -14.84 12.65
C ALA A 3 2.25 -14.19 13.62
N ALA A 4 3.24 -14.94 14.12
CA ALA A 4 4.24 -14.41 15.06
C ALA A 4 5.25 -13.53 14.33
N ASP A 5 5.72 -13.97 13.16
CA ASP A 5 6.62 -13.21 12.28
C ASP A 5 5.97 -11.92 11.80
N ILE A 6 4.70 -11.97 11.40
CA ILE A 6 3.92 -10.79 10.96
C ILE A 6 3.82 -9.75 12.07
N ARG A 7 3.55 -10.18 13.31
CA ARG A 7 3.51 -9.29 14.48
C ARG A 7 4.89 -8.72 14.81
N LYS A 8 5.93 -9.57 14.79
CA LYS A 8 7.31 -9.16 15.04
C LYS A 8 7.80 -8.13 14.02
N ALA A 9 7.39 -8.27 12.76
CA ALA A 9 7.67 -7.32 11.68
C ALA A 9 6.78 -6.06 11.74
N GLY A 10 5.85 -5.96 12.68
CA GLY A 10 4.99 -4.78 12.84
C GLY A 10 4.02 -4.56 11.69
N LEU A 11 3.65 -5.60 10.93
CA LEU A 11 2.90 -5.39 9.68
C LEU A 11 1.39 -5.16 9.87
N THR A 12 0.86 -5.29 11.09
CA THR A 12 -0.58 -5.18 11.36
C THR A 12 -1.01 -3.81 11.87
N GLN A 13 -0.14 -2.80 11.73
CA GLN A 13 -0.45 -1.43 12.13
C GLN A 13 -1.48 -0.76 11.21
N ALA A 14 -2.08 0.32 11.72
CA ALA A 14 -3.15 1.03 11.01
C ALA A 14 -2.66 1.82 9.80
N ALA A 15 -1.42 2.30 9.83
CA ALA A 15 -0.82 3.13 8.79
C ALA A 15 0.32 2.39 8.05
N GLY A 16 0.79 2.99 6.97
CA GLY A 16 1.86 2.44 6.13
C GLY A 16 1.43 2.06 4.71
N VAL A 17 2.41 1.66 3.91
CA VAL A 17 2.21 1.15 2.54
C VAL A 17 1.47 -0.18 2.61
N PHE A 18 0.38 -0.32 1.86
CA PHE A 18 -0.39 -1.56 1.83
C PHE A 18 0.38 -2.67 1.12
N LEU A 19 0.50 -3.82 1.79
CA LEU A 19 1.21 -5.00 1.28
C LEU A 19 0.28 -6.17 0.96
N GLY A 20 -0.94 -6.18 1.51
CA GLY A 20 -1.90 -7.27 1.31
C GLY A 20 -2.73 -7.55 2.54
N GLN A 21 -3.23 -8.79 2.64
CA GLN A 21 -4.02 -9.26 3.77
C GLN A 21 -3.55 -10.66 4.19
N HIS A 22 -3.58 -10.93 5.48
CA HIS A 22 -3.36 -12.25 6.06
C HIS A 22 -4.33 -12.47 7.22
N ASP A 23 -5.06 -13.59 7.22
CA ASP A 23 -6.04 -13.95 8.24
C ASP A 23 -7.01 -12.82 8.61
N GLY A 24 -7.53 -12.13 7.60
CA GLY A 24 -8.46 -11.01 7.80
C GLY A 24 -7.79 -9.67 8.14
N HIS A 25 -6.51 -9.65 8.49
CA HIS A 25 -5.78 -8.43 8.85
C HIS A 25 -5.03 -7.83 7.66
N TYR A 26 -5.18 -6.52 7.47
CA TYR A 26 -4.38 -5.80 6.49
C TYR A 26 -2.92 -5.72 6.93
N LEU A 27 -2.03 -5.99 5.98
CA LEU A 27 -0.59 -5.88 6.15
C LEU A 27 -0.12 -4.54 5.58
N ARG A 28 0.60 -3.79 6.39
CA ARG A 28 1.16 -2.49 6.04
C ARG A 28 2.59 -2.34 6.53
N HIS A 29 3.40 -1.62 5.79
CA HIS A 29 4.74 -1.25 6.21
C HIS A 29 4.85 0.25 6.43
N GLU A 30 5.15 0.63 7.67
CA GLU A 30 5.32 2.02 8.13
C GLU A 30 6.77 2.24 8.64
N GLY A 31 7.72 1.49 8.11
CA GLY A 31 9.13 1.65 8.44
C GLY A 31 9.77 2.80 7.66
N PRO A 32 10.96 3.27 8.08
CA PRO A 32 11.73 4.26 7.34
C PRO A 32 12.31 3.73 6.02
N GLU A 33 12.22 2.43 5.78
CA GLU A 33 12.77 1.78 4.59
C GLU A 33 11.99 2.11 3.31
N HIS A 34 12.69 2.10 2.18
CA HIS A 34 12.05 2.24 0.88
C HIS A 34 11.38 0.94 0.42
N VAL A 35 10.22 1.06 -0.24
CA VAL A 35 9.49 -0.08 -0.80
C VAL A 35 9.67 -0.13 -2.32
N LEU A 36 10.11 -1.28 -2.83
CA LEU A 36 10.18 -1.58 -4.26
C LEU A 36 9.17 -2.65 -4.62
N THR A 37 8.28 -2.36 -5.57
CA THR A 37 7.34 -3.36 -6.13
C THR A 37 7.80 -3.79 -7.52
N PHE A 38 8.14 -5.07 -7.66
CA PHE A 38 8.44 -5.68 -8.96
C PHE A 38 7.26 -6.53 -9.42
N ALA A 39 6.56 -6.09 -10.46
CA ALA A 39 5.38 -6.78 -10.96
C ALA A 39 5.20 -6.57 -12.49
N PRO A 40 4.83 -7.60 -13.27
CA PRO A 40 4.57 -7.48 -14.71
C PRO A 40 3.45 -6.49 -15.06
N THR A 41 3.34 -6.11 -16.34
CA THR A 41 2.17 -5.34 -16.78
C THR A 41 0.88 -6.14 -16.58
N ARG A 42 -0.21 -5.45 -16.22
CA ARG A 42 -1.53 -6.05 -15.96
C ARG A 42 -1.58 -7.08 -14.80
N SER A 43 -0.57 -7.10 -13.94
CA SER A 43 -0.53 -7.94 -12.71
C SER A 43 -1.31 -7.37 -11.53
N GLY A 44 -1.92 -6.19 -11.67
CA GLY A 44 -2.72 -5.58 -10.60
C GLY A 44 -1.95 -4.70 -9.61
N LYS A 45 -0.65 -4.37 -9.83
CA LYS A 45 0.10 -3.49 -8.90
C LYS A 45 -0.60 -2.16 -8.57
N GLY A 46 -1.37 -1.61 -9.51
CA GLY A 46 -2.15 -0.39 -9.30
C GLY A 46 -3.25 -0.60 -8.26
N VAL A 47 -4.13 -1.56 -8.50
CA VAL A 47 -5.29 -1.84 -7.65
C VAL A 47 -4.95 -2.59 -6.35
N GLY A 48 -3.86 -3.35 -6.35
CA GLY A 48 -3.45 -4.20 -5.21
C GLY A 48 -2.41 -3.59 -4.28
N LEU A 49 -1.77 -2.47 -4.66
CA LEU A 49 -0.75 -1.83 -3.84
C LEU A 49 -0.85 -0.30 -3.87
N VAL A 50 -0.86 0.32 -5.07
CA VAL A 50 -0.83 1.78 -5.20
C VAL A 50 -2.12 2.43 -4.69
N VAL A 51 -3.27 2.07 -5.25
CA VAL A 51 -4.57 2.67 -4.90
C VAL A 51 -4.92 2.44 -3.42
N PRO A 52 -4.82 1.22 -2.84
CA PRO A 52 -5.09 1.01 -1.41
C PRO A 52 -4.15 1.82 -0.51
N THR A 53 -2.88 1.98 -0.91
CA THR A 53 -1.95 2.85 -0.20
C THR A 53 -2.42 4.30 -0.23
N LEU A 54 -2.69 4.87 -1.40
CA LEU A 54 -3.13 6.27 -1.51
C LEU A 54 -4.44 6.57 -0.77
N LEU A 55 -5.37 5.61 -0.73
CA LEU A 55 -6.64 5.74 0.01
C LEU A 55 -6.50 5.52 1.52
N SER A 56 -5.41 4.92 2.02
CA SER A 56 -5.22 4.70 3.47
C SER A 56 -4.06 5.49 4.07
N TRP A 57 -3.17 6.03 3.24
CA TRP A 57 -1.98 6.76 3.68
C TRP A 57 -2.37 8.00 4.49
N PRO A 58 -1.96 8.14 5.76
CA PRO A 58 -2.51 9.17 6.64
C PRO A 58 -1.94 10.57 6.39
N ALA A 59 -0.83 10.67 5.65
CA ALA A 59 -0.11 11.92 5.41
C ALA A 59 -0.23 12.41 3.96
N SER A 60 0.47 13.49 3.63
CA SER A 60 0.60 13.96 2.26
C SER A 60 1.40 12.97 1.40
N ALA A 61 1.07 12.91 0.10
CA ALA A 61 1.79 12.11 -0.89
C ALA A 61 2.04 12.95 -2.14
N VAL A 62 3.20 12.75 -2.77
CA VAL A 62 3.51 13.29 -4.10
C VAL A 62 3.62 12.10 -5.05
N ILE A 63 2.80 12.10 -6.10
CA ILE A 63 2.67 10.97 -7.02
C ILE A 63 3.07 11.42 -8.43
N HIS A 64 4.01 10.71 -9.03
CA HIS A 64 4.29 10.86 -10.46
C HIS A 64 3.31 10.01 -11.27
N ASP A 65 2.21 10.63 -11.68
CA ASP A 65 1.09 9.97 -12.36
C ASP A 65 0.99 10.36 -13.83
N ILE A 66 1.86 9.79 -14.68
CA ILE A 66 1.91 10.09 -16.13
C ILE A 66 0.55 9.84 -16.81
N LYS A 67 -0.22 8.86 -16.33
CA LYS A 67 -1.50 8.47 -16.95
C LYS A 67 -2.71 9.19 -16.37
N GLY A 68 -2.60 9.73 -15.16
CA GLY A 68 -3.71 10.34 -14.43
C GLY A 68 -4.67 9.33 -13.78
N GLU A 69 -4.39 8.02 -13.84
CA GLU A 69 -5.27 6.96 -13.33
C GLU A 69 -5.36 7.02 -11.79
N ASN A 70 -4.25 7.31 -11.11
CA ASN A 70 -4.25 7.40 -9.65
C ASN A 70 -5.02 8.64 -9.19
N TRP A 71 -4.80 9.78 -9.86
CA TRP A 71 -5.54 11.02 -9.59
C TRP A 71 -7.05 10.82 -9.74
N GLN A 72 -7.49 10.27 -10.87
CA GLN A 72 -8.92 10.05 -11.14
C GLN A 72 -9.61 9.21 -10.06
N ILE A 73 -8.92 8.21 -9.52
CA ILE A 73 -9.46 7.30 -8.51
C ILE A 73 -9.40 7.91 -7.10
N THR A 74 -8.35 8.69 -6.78
CA THR A 74 -8.01 9.02 -5.39
C THR A 74 -8.08 10.50 -5.04
N ALA A 75 -8.13 11.43 -5.99
CA ALA A 75 -8.02 12.88 -5.71
C ALA A 75 -9.20 13.47 -4.92
N GLY A 76 -10.39 12.85 -4.97
CA GLY A 76 -11.54 13.26 -4.15
C GLY A 76 -11.58 12.58 -2.78
N TRP A 77 -10.56 11.78 -2.45
CA TRP A 77 -10.44 11.17 -1.15
C TRP A 77 -9.85 12.19 -0.17
N ARG A 78 -10.74 12.71 0.69
CA ARG A 78 -10.55 13.74 1.75
C ARG A 78 -10.82 15.17 1.31
#